data_AF-A0AAV5WXF7-F1
#
_entry.id   AF-A0AAV5WXF7-F1
#
_cell.length_a   1.000
_cell.length_b   1.000
_cell.length_c   1.000
_cell.angle_alpha   90.00
_cell.angle_beta   90.00
_cell.angle_gamma   90.00
#
_symmetry.space_group_name_H-M   'P 1'
#
loop_
_entity.id
_entity.type
_entity.pdbx_description
1 polymer ?
#
loop_
_entity_poly.entity_id
_entity_poly.type
_entity_poly.pdbx_seq_one_letter_code
_entity_poly.pdbx_strand_id
1 'polypeptide(L)'
;IDSDKVQKLRLSEMTAIFSMIQVDWKRYLKSVSPSNVQNYFESEPEISLYQFNGICRISELLMSIEKRTIVNFLMLTFTEGFKLSYNEKMNNIREVNIKLKKSTKKI
;
A
#
# COMPACT_ATOMS: atom_id res chain seq x y z
N ILE A 1 -7.70 -15.72 -20.47
CA ILE A 1 -7.99 -14.96 -19.23
C ILE A 1 -8.46 -16.00 -18.25
N ASP A 2 -7.53 -16.61 -17.54
CA ASP A 2 -7.86 -17.66 -16.57
C ASP A 2 -8.52 -16.95 -15.39
N SER A 3 -9.82 -17.16 -15.21
CA SER A 3 -10.54 -16.60 -14.08
C SER A 3 -10.04 -17.31 -12.83
N ASP A 4 -9.09 -16.72 -12.11
CA ASP A 4 -8.76 -17.16 -10.76
C ASP A 4 -10.09 -17.29 -10.00
N LYS A 5 -10.44 -18.53 -9.67
CA LYS A 5 -11.73 -18.88 -9.08
C LYS A 5 -11.85 -18.11 -7.77
N VAL A 6 -12.94 -17.37 -7.58
CA VAL A 6 -13.16 -16.63 -6.33
C VAL A 6 -13.20 -17.63 -5.19
N GLN A 7 -12.22 -17.54 -4.29
CA GLN A 7 -12.14 -18.38 -3.11
C GLN A 7 -12.88 -17.69 -1.98
N LYS A 8 -13.89 -18.37 -1.42
CA LYS A 8 -14.62 -17.90 -0.25
C LYS A 8 -14.05 -18.57 0.99
N LEU A 9 -13.61 -17.77 1.96
CA LEU A 9 -13.02 -18.25 3.21
C LEU A 9 -13.57 -17.45 4.38
N ARG A 10 -13.71 -18.07 5.55
CA ARG A 10 -13.86 -17.32 6.80
C ARG A 10 -12.60 -16.53 7.09
N LEU A 11 -12.75 -15.41 7.79
CA LEU A 11 -11.61 -14.53 8.13
C LEU A 11 -10.48 -15.26 8.87
N SER A 12 -10.81 -16.17 9.77
CA SER A 12 -9.90 -17.03 10.52
C SER A 12 -9.19 -18.04 9.62
N GLU A 13 -9.91 -18.66 8.68
CA GLU A 13 -9.33 -19.56 7.68
C GLU A 13 -8.33 -18.82 6.79
N MET A 14 -8.72 -17.63 6.28
CA MET A 14 -7.84 -16.75 5.53
C MET A 14 -6.60 -16.36 6.36
N THR A 15 -6.80 -16.01 7.63
CA THR A 15 -5.71 -15.63 8.54
C THR A 15 -4.75 -16.80 8.79
N ALA A 16 -5.27 -18.02 8.93
CA ALA A 16 -4.47 -19.22 9.11
C ALA A 16 -3.64 -19.53 7.85
N ILE A 17 -4.25 -19.45 6.66
CA ILE A 17 -3.58 -19.70 5.38
C ILE A 17 -2.45 -18.70 5.14
N PHE A 18 -2.70 -17.42 5.41
CA PHE A 18 -1.73 -16.34 5.22
C PHE A 18 -0.96 -15.99 6.51
N SER A 19 -0.89 -16.91 7.47
CA SER A 19 -0.14 -16.71 8.72
C SER A 19 1.37 -16.60 8.46
N MET A 20 1.85 -17.18 7.36
CA MET A 20 3.24 -17.15 6.91
C MET A 20 3.82 -15.74 6.74
N ILE A 21 2.98 -14.76 6.40
CA ILE A 21 3.40 -13.37 6.16
C ILE A 21 3.44 -12.53 7.46
N GLN A 22 3.16 -13.13 8.63
CA GLN A 22 3.05 -12.44 9.93
C GLN A 22 2.11 -11.22 9.91
N VAL A 23 1.10 -11.23 9.03
CA VAL A 23 0.10 -10.17 8.93
C VAL A 23 -1.09 -10.52 9.83
N ASP A 24 -1.39 -9.63 10.77
CA ASP A 24 -2.67 -9.65 11.49
C ASP A 24 -3.77 -9.09 10.58
N TRP A 25 -4.39 -9.98 9.80
CA TRP A 25 -5.39 -9.62 8.81
C TRP A 25 -6.64 -8.99 9.42
N LYS A 26 -7.07 -9.44 10.60
CA LYS A 26 -8.22 -8.87 11.29
C LYS A 26 -7.94 -7.43 11.70
N ARG A 27 -6.77 -7.16 12.28
CA ARG A 27 -6.34 -5.80 12.62
C ARG A 27 -6.17 -4.93 11.38
N TYR A 28 -5.54 -5.47 10.33
CA TYR A 28 -5.34 -4.76 9.06
C TYR A 28 -6.68 -4.35 8.44
N LEU A 29 -7.61 -5.29 8.26
CA LEU A 29 -8.92 -5.02 7.66
C LEU A 29 -9.71 -3.98 8.44
N LYS A 30 -9.68 -4.03 9.78
CA LYS A 30 -10.30 -2.98 10.61
C LYS A 30 -9.66 -1.61 10.39
N SER A 31 -8.34 -1.54 10.24
CA SER A 31 -7.61 -0.27 10.10
C SER A 31 -7.88 0.44 8.76
N VAL A 32 -8.14 -0.31 7.70
CA VAL A 32 -8.39 0.24 6.35
C VAL A 32 -9.87 0.39 6.03
N SER A 33 -10.75 -0.23 6.82
CA SER A 33 -12.19 -0.20 6.56
C SER A 33 -12.88 0.98 7.24
N PRO A 34 -13.96 1.51 6.63
CA PRO A 34 -14.81 2.51 7.27
C PRO A 34 -15.32 2.07 8.65
N SER A 35 -15.50 3.03 9.57
CA SER A 35 -15.88 2.76 10.96
C SER A 35 -17.20 1.97 11.11
N ASN A 36 -18.17 2.21 10.22
CA ASN A 36 -19.47 1.53 10.21
C ASN A 36 -19.40 0.03 9.87
N VAL A 37 -18.29 -0.45 9.30
CA VAL A 37 -18.10 -1.87 8.98
C VAL A 37 -17.06 -2.55 9.86
N GLN A 38 -16.40 -1.84 10.78
CA GLN A 38 -15.35 -2.45 11.62
C GLN A 38 -15.88 -3.58 12.51
N ASN A 39 -17.12 -3.46 13.01
CA ASN A 39 -17.77 -4.49 13.82
C ASN A 39 -18.10 -5.76 13.02
N TYR A 40 -18.21 -5.67 11.69
CA TYR A 40 -18.44 -6.83 10.83
C TYR A 40 -17.31 -7.86 10.95
N PHE A 41 -16.07 -7.40 11.13
CA PHE A 41 -14.91 -8.28 11.28
C PHE A 41 -14.82 -8.98 12.65
N GLU A 42 -15.68 -8.63 13.61
CA GLU A 42 -15.84 -9.40 14.86
C GLU A 42 -16.74 -10.62 14.67
N SER A 43 -17.67 -10.56 13.72
CA SER A 43 -18.66 -11.61 13.45
C SER A 43 -18.15 -12.77 12.58
N GLU A 44 -16.83 -12.85 12.38
CA GLU A 44 -16.19 -13.91 11.60
C GLU A 44 -16.73 -14.05 10.16
N PRO A 45 -16.57 -12.98 9.35
CA PRO A 45 -17.23 -12.89 8.06
C PRO A 45 -16.64 -13.83 7.01
N GLU A 46 -17.44 -14.14 5.98
CA GLU A 46 -16.95 -14.74 4.74
C GLU A 46 -16.29 -13.66 3.88
N ILE A 47 -15.05 -13.90 3.48
CA ILE A 47 -14.23 -13.05 2.63
C ILE A 47 -14.09 -13.72 1.26
N SER A 48 -14.35 -12.95 0.20
CA SER A 48 -14.13 -13.39 -1.18
C SER A 48 -12.75 -12.95 -1.66
N LEU A 49 -11.91 -13.90 -2.05
CA LEU A 49 -10.57 -13.69 -2.57
C LEU A 49 -10.54 -13.95 -4.07
N TYR A 50 -10.34 -12.90 -4.85
CA TYR A 50 -10.35 -12.96 -6.31
C TYR A 50 -9.02 -13.44 -6.92
N GLN A 51 -7.92 -13.39 -6.17
CA GLN A 51 -6.57 -13.73 -6.65
C GLN A 51 -5.83 -14.57 -5.62
N PHE A 52 -6.46 -15.66 -5.17
CA PHE A 52 -5.91 -16.51 -4.11
C PHE A 52 -4.47 -16.94 -4.42
N ASN A 53 -4.23 -17.48 -5.62
CA ASN A 53 -2.91 -17.90 -6.07
C ASN A 53 -1.90 -16.74 -6.12
N GLY A 54 -2.36 -15.56 -6.55
CA GLY A 54 -1.56 -14.34 -6.55
C GLY A 54 -1.09 -13.96 -5.14
N ILE A 55 -2.01 -13.97 -4.17
CA ILE A 55 -1.69 -13.65 -2.77
C ILE A 55 -0.70 -14.68 -2.19
N CYS A 56 -0.86 -15.98 -2.49
CA CYS A 56 0.10 -17.01 -2.07
C CYS A 56 1.51 -16.73 -2.62
N ARG A 57 1.64 -16.43 -3.92
CA ARG A 57 2.94 -16.10 -4.53
C ARG A 57 3.56 -14.83 -3.95
N ILE A 58 2.75 -13.81 -3.68
CA ILE A 58 3.21 -12.58 -3.02
C ILE A 58 3.69 -12.89 -1.60
N SER A 59 2.98 -13.76 -0.88
CA SER A 59 3.34 -14.20 0.47
C SER A 59 4.73 -14.85 0.50
N GLU A 60 4.96 -15.79 -0.43
CA GLU A 60 6.25 -16.47 -0.60
C GLU A 60 7.36 -15.47 -0.94
N LEU A 61 7.10 -14.55 -1.89
CA LEU A 61 8.05 -13.52 -2.27
C LEU A 61 8.42 -12.63 -1.08
N LEU A 62 7.44 -12.13 -0.32
CA LEU A 62 7.66 -11.27 0.84
C LEU A 62 8.48 -11.96 1.93
N MET A 63 8.31 -13.28 2.11
CA MET A 63 9.14 -14.05 3.04
C MET A 63 10.59 -14.21 2.57
N SER A 64 10.83 -14.21 1.25
CA SER A 64 12.18 -14.36 0.69
C SER A 64 13.00 -13.06 0.64
N ILE A 65 12.35 -11.90 0.80
CA ILE A 65 12.97 -10.59 0.67
C ILE A 65 13.31 -10.02 2.05
N GLU A 66 14.47 -9.36 2.16
CA GLU A 66 14.82 -8.62 3.37
C GLU A 66 13.79 -7.51 3.68
N LYS A 67 13.41 -7.39 4.96
CA LYS A 67 12.45 -6.38 5.44
C LYS A 67 12.82 -4.96 4.99
N ARG A 68 14.11 -4.62 4.95
CA ARG A 68 14.59 -3.31 4.48
C ARG A 68 14.22 -3.04 3.03
N THR A 69 14.38 -4.04 2.17
CA THR A 69 14.03 -3.93 0.74
C THR A 69 12.53 -3.73 0.56
N ILE A 70 11.69 -4.42 1.34
CA ILE A 70 10.24 -4.24 1.34
C ILE A 70 9.87 -2.81 1.76
N VAL A 71 10.45 -2.32 2.87
CA VAL A 71 10.20 -0.95 3.35
C VAL A 71 10.63 0.09 2.31
N ASN A 72 11.81 -0.07 1.71
CA ASN A 72 12.28 0.84 0.66
C ASN A 72 11.32 0.87 -0.54
N PHE A 73 10.86 -0.30 -0.99
CA PHE A 73 9.89 -0.41 -2.07
C PHE A 73 8.56 0.30 -1.74
N LEU A 74 8.05 0.11 -0.52
CA LEU A 74 6.83 0.77 -0.06
C LEU A 74 7.00 2.30 0.01
N MET A 75 8.14 2.77 0.52
CA MET A 75 8.44 4.20 0.57
C MET A 75 8.51 4.82 -0.83
N LEU A 76 9.18 4.15 -1.77
CA LEU A 76 9.24 4.60 -3.15
C LEU A 76 7.83 4.67 -3.77
N THR A 77 7.04 3.61 -3.64
CA THR A 77 5.66 3.54 -4.13
C THR A 77 4.80 4.66 -3.53
N PHE A 78 4.91 4.89 -2.22
CA PHE A 78 4.18 5.97 -1.54
C PHE A 78 4.60 7.34 -2.09
N THR A 79 5.91 7.59 -2.26
CA THR A 79 6.40 8.87 -2.77
C THR A 79 6.04 9.12 -4.23
N GLU A 80 5.93 8.09 -5.06
CA GLU A 80 5.50 8.23 -6.45
C GLU A 80 4.08 8.81 -6.55
N GLY A 81 3.19 8.48 -5.61
CA GLY A 81 1.84 9.05 -5.56
C GLY A 81 1.80 10.58 -5.40
N PHE A 82 2.87 11.18 -4.87
CA PHE A 82 2.98 12.63 -4.67
C PHE A 82 3.88 13.32 -5.71
N LYS A 83 4.36 12.59 -6.71
CA LYS A 83 5.33 13.07 -7.71
C LYS A 83 4.90 14.37 -8.38
N LEU A 84 3.61 14.50 -8.71
CA LEU A 84 3.07 15.73 -9.32
C LEU A 84 3.18 16.93 -8.37
N SER A 85 2.73 16.79 -7.12
CA SER A 85 2.81 17.87 -6.12
C SER A 85 4.25 18.25 -5.76
N TYR A 86 5.17 17.28 -5.75
CA TYR A 86 6.60 17.56 -5.56
C TYR A 86 7.19 18.35 -6.74
N ASN A 87 6.84 17.98 -7.97
CA ASN A 87 7.31 18.68 -9.17
C ASN A 87 6.80 20.13 -9.21
N GLU A 88 5.53 20.36 -8.87
CA GLU A 88 4.96 21.71 -8.77
C GLU A 88 5.70 22.56 -7.74
N LYS A 89 5.91 22.05 -6.52
CA LYS A 89 6.69 22.75 -5.49
C LYS A 89 8.12 23.06 -5.95
N MET A 90 8.78 22.11 -6.59
CA MET A 90 10.15 22.29 -7.07
C MET A 90 10.24 23.34 -8.17
N ASN A 91 9.27 23.37 -9.08
CA ASN A 91 9.18 24.40 -10.12
C ASN A 91 8.93 25.78 -9.52
N ASN A 92 8.03 25.90 -8.54
CA ASN A 92 7.79 27.16 -7.83
C ASN A 92 9.07 27.70 -7.15
N ILE A 93 9.84 26.83 -6.48
CA ILE A 93 11.12 27.22 -5.86
C ILE A 93 12.12 27.69 -6.92
N ARG A 94 12.22 26.98 -8.05
CA ARG A 94 13.09 27.37 -9.16
C ARG A 94 12.72 28.75 -9.71
N GLU A 95 11.43 29.03 -9.90
CA GLU A 95 10.95 30.32 -10.39
C GLU A 95 11.26 31.46 -9.43
N VAL A 96 11.04 31.26 -8.11
CA VAL A 96 11.39 32.25 -7.08
C VAL A 96 12.90 32.53 -7.11
N ASN A 97 13.73 31.49 -7.17
CA ASN A 97 15.18 31.64 -7.24
C ASN A 97 15.64 32.39 -8.51
N ILE A 98 14.98 32.16 -9.65
CA ILE A 98 15.25 32.90 -10.89
C ILE A 98 14.89 34.38 -10.72
N LYS A 99 13.73 34.69 -10.12
CA LYS A 99 13.30 36.09 -9.86
C LYS A 99 14.28 36.80 -8.91
N LEU A 100 14.69 36.16 -7.81
CA LEU A 100 15.65 36.71 -6.85
C LEU A 100 17.02 37.01 -7.48
N LYS A 101 17.52 36.13 -8.36
CA LYS A 101 18.77 36.37 -9.09
C LYS A 101 18.68 37.53 -10.09
N LYS A 102 17.51 37.76 -10.68
CA LYS A 102 17.27 38.88 -11.61
C LYS A 102 17.18 40.22 -10.88
N SER A 103 16.62 40.26 -9.67
CA SER A 103 16.54 41.49 -8.87
C SER A 103 17.90 41.90 -8.29
N THR A 104 18.76 40.94 -7.93
CA THR A 104 20.13 41.23 -7.45
C THR A 104 21.10 41.67 -8.54
N LYS A 105 20.86 41.29 -9.81
CA LYS A 105 21.66 41.75 -10.98
C LYS A 105 21.28 43.13 -11.52
N LYS A 106 20.19 43.74 -11.02
CA LYS A 106 19.68 45.05 -11.47
C LYS A 106 20.16 46.23 -10.60
N ILE A 107 21.04 45.97 -9.63
CA ILE A 107 21.77 46.95 -8.80
C ILE A 107 23.23 46.92 -9.28
#